data_AF-C2KHD1-F1
#
_entry.id   AF-C2KHD1-F1
#
_cell.length_a   1.000
_cell.length_b   1.000
_cell.length_c   1.000
_cell.angle_alpha   90.00
_cell.angle_beta   90.00
_cell.angle_gamma   90.00
#
_symmetry.space_group_name_H-M   'P 1'
#
loop_
_entity.id
_entity.type
_entity.pdbx_description
1 polymer ?
#
loop_
_entity_poly.entity_id
_entity_poly.type
_entity_poly.pdbx_seq_one_letter_code
_entity_poly.pdbx_strand_id
1 'polypeptide(L)'
;MVLRLLKIPKSTYFDWAHYVESNRHREDNILKALLHDIWQNNYKVYGAPRLRLALANLNLYHGTNRIRRLMQEAGIYSVMSRRSNKPTTTVEYKQRPNLIRHLPEANAWSMDITYLKLSNGQWVYLASVLELQTRKILAPSNKYHDG
;
A
#
# COMPACT_ATOMS: atom_id res chain seq x y z
N MET A 1 30.08 -16.42 -43.95
CA MET A 1 31.29 -16.73 -43.15
C MET A 1 31.12 -16.32 -41.69
N VAL A 2 30.61 -15.11 -41.42
CA VAL A 2 30.43 -14.52 -40.06
C VAL A 2 29.53 -15.36 -39.12
N LEU A 3 28.33 -15.79 -39.55
CA LEU A 3 27.41 -16.56 -38.69
C LEU A 3 27.98 -17.89 -38.18
N ARG A 4 28.83 -18.53 -39.01
CA ARG A 4 29.49 -19.80 -38.66
C ARG A 4 30.60 -19.60 -37.62
N LEU A 5 31.28 -18.45 -37.65
CA LEU A 5 32.28 -18.05 -36.65
C LEU A 5 31.63 -17.81 -35.28
N LEU A 6 30.41 -17.24 -35.27
CA LEU A 6 29.62 -16.96 -34.07
C LEU A 6 28.78 -18.16 -33.59
N LYS A 7 28.84 -19.31 -34.29
CA LYS A 7 28.04 -20.52 -34.00
C LYS A 7 26.51 -20.28 -33.99
N ILE A 8 26.02 -19.31 -34.79
CA ILE A 8 24.59 -19.02 -34.91
C ILE A 8 24.02 -19.76 -36.13
N PRO A 9 22.92 -20.55 -35.99
CA PRO A 9 22.24 -21.15 -37.13
C PRO A 9 21.74 -20.10 -38.12
N LYS A 10 21.80 -20.40 -39.42
CA LYS A 10 21.31 -19.47 -40.46
C LYS A 10 19.82 -19.14 -40.27
N SER A 11 19.00 -20.13 -39.88
CA SER A 11 17.58 -19.93 -39.59
C SER A 11 17.36 -18.86 -38.53
N THR A 12 18.05 -18.94 -37.39
CA THR A 12 17.95 -17.95 -36.31
C THR A 12 18.30 -16.54 -36.77
N TYR A 13 19.30 -16.39 -37.65
CA TYR A 13 19.64 -15.09 -38.22
C TYR A 13 18.52 -14.55 -39.13
N PHE A 14 17.95 -15.38 -40.00
CA PHE A 14 16.88 -14.95 -40.89
C PHE A 14 15.54 -14.75 -40.15
N ASP A 15 15.26 -15.55 -39.13
CA ASP A 15 14.10 -15.38 -38.24
C ASP A 15 14.18 -14.02 -37.51
N TRP A 16 15.37 -13.61 -37.08
CA TRP A 16 15.60 -12.29 -36.50
C TRP A 16 15.56 -11.18 -37.57
N ALA A 17 16.21 -11.38 -38.72
CA ALA A 17 16.27 -10.38 -39.79
C ALA A 17 14.89 -10.11 -40.42
N HIS A 18 14.00 -11.10 -40.40
CA HIS A 18 12.62 -11.00 -40.87
C HIS A 18 11.61 -10.92 -39.72
N TYR A 19 12.07 -10.68 -38.49
CA TYR A 19 11.18 -10.55 -37.35
C TYR A 19 10.24 -9.37 -37.54
N VAL A 20 8.94 -9.66 -37.53
CA VAL A 20 7.87 -8.65 -37.48
C VAL A 20 7.23 -8.76 -36.11
N GLU A 21 7.05 -7.61 -35.48
CA GLU A 21 6.42 -7.55 -34.16
C GLU A 21 5.00 -8.14 -34.22
N SER A 22 4.72 -9.12 -33.35
CA SER A 22 3.38 -9.71 -33.31
C SER A 22 2.35 -8.66 -32.88
N ASN A 23 1.11 -8.77 -33.38
CA ASN A 23 0.02 -7.85 -33.00
C ASN A 23 -0.11 -7.71 -31.47
N ARG A 24 0.10 -8.80 -30.73
CA ARG A 24 0.07 -8.80 -29.27
C ARG A 24 1.18 -7.95 -28.64
N HIS A 25 2.38 -8.01 -29.19
CA HIS A 25 3.50 -7.18 -28.71
C HIS A 25 3.24 -5.70 -29.00
N ARG A 26 2.72 -5.39 -30.19
CA ARG A 26 2.34 -4.03 -30.58
C ARG A 26 1.27 -3.47 -29.65
N GLU A 27 0.21 -4.23 -29.37
CA GLU A 27 -0.82 -3.86 -28.40
C GLU A 27 -0.25 -3.64 -27.00
N ASP A 28 0.64 -4.52 -26.54
CA ASP A 28 1.28 -4.40 -25.25
C ASP A 28 2.16 -3.14 -25.17
N ASN A 29 2.85 -2.76 -26.24
CA ASN A 29 3.64 -1.52 -26.30
C ASN A 29 2.75 -0.27 -26.24
N ILE A 30 1.63 -0.26 -26.97
CA ILE A 30 0.64 0.83 -26.90
C ILE A 30 0.09 0.95 -25.48
N LEU A 31 -0.27 -0.18 -24.87
CA LEU A 31 -0.80 -0.21 -23.51
C LEU A 31 0.25 0.22 -22.47
N LYS A 32 1.53 -0.15 -22.63
CA LYS A 32 2.62 0.34 -21.77
C LYS A 32 2.75 1.86 -21.82
N ALA A 33 2.70 2.44 -23.03
CA ALA A 33 2.78 3.90 -23.20
C ALA A 33 1.61 4.60 -22.48
N LEU A 34 0.38 4.07 -22.65
CA LEU A 34 -0.80 4.61 -21.97
C LEU A 34 -0.72 4.47 -20.45
N LEU A 35 -0.28 3.30 -19.95
CA LEU A 35 -0.08 3.08 -18.51
C LEU A 35 0.96 4.06 -17.94
N HIS A 36 2.04 4.31 -18.67
CA HIS A 36 3.08 5.25 -18.27
C HIS A 36 2.55 6.68 -18.21
N ASP A 37 1.79 7.13 -19.22
CA ASP A 37 1.18 8.46 -19.24
C ASP A 37 0.23 8.67 -18.04
N ILE A 38 -0.72 7.74 -17.83
CA ILE A 38 -1.63 7.80 -16.68
C ILE A 38 -0.84 7.81 -15.37
N TRP A 39 0.20 6.98 -15.24
CA TRP A 39 1.02 6.92 -14.03
C TRP A 39 1.77 8.23 -13.76
N GLN A 40 2.38 8.84 -14.79
CA GLN A 40 3.07 10.13 -14.67
C GLN A 40 2.10 11.25 -14.29
N ASN A 41 0.93 11.31 -14.95
CA ASN A 41 -0.10 12.32 -14.70
C ASN A 41 -0.75 12.18 -13.31
N ASN A 42 -0.56 11.04 -12.63
CA ASN A 42 -1.05 10.80 -11.27
C ASN A 42 0.10 10.75 -10.25
N TYR A 43 1.13 11.58 -10.44
CA TYR A 43 2.27 11.76 -9.52
C TYR A 43 2.97 10.45 -9.15
N LYS A 44 2.95 9.47 -10.06
CA LYS A 44 3.52 8.13 -9.86
C LYS A 44 2.89 7.33 -8.72
N VAL A 45 1.75 7.77 -8.19
CA VAL A 45 1.08 7.16 -7.03
C VAL A 45 0.31 5.90 -7.43
N TYR A 46 -0.14 5.79 -8.68
CA TYR A 46 -1.03 4.71 -9.09
C TYR A 46 -0.29 3.38 -9.26
N GLY A 47 -0.70 2.37 -8.48
CA GLY A 47 -0.35 0.97 -8.71
C GLY A 47 -1.37 0.26 -9.60
N ALA A 48 -1.16 -1.04 -9.85
CA ALA A 48 -2.01 -1.84 -10.73
C ALA A 48 -3.53 -1.72 -10.50
N PRO A 49 -4.05 -1.68 -9.24
CA PRO A 49 -5.49 -1.51 -9.02
C PRO A 49 -6.02 -0.16 -9.51
N ARG A 50 -5.28 0.93 -9.28
CA ARG A 50 -5.69 2.28 -9.68
C ARG A 50 -5.52 2.51 -11.17
N LEU A 51 -4.44 1.99 -11.77
CA LEU A 51 -4.25 2.01 -13.22
C LEU A 51 -5.34 1.22 -13.94
N ARG A 52 -5.78 0.08 -13.40
CA ARG A 52 -6.91 -0.68 -13.94
C ARG A 52 -8.20 0.15 -13.94
N LEU A 53 -8.49 0.85 -12.85
CA LEU A 53 -9.67 1.72 -12.77
C LEU A 53 -9.56 2.91 -13.73
N ALA A 54 -8.39 3.52 -13.84
CA ALA A 54 -8.16 4.61 -14.79
C ALA A 54 -8.37 4.17 -16.24
N LEU A 55 -7.89 2.97 -16.61
CA LEU A 55 -8.14 2.38 -17.93
C LEU A 55 -9.63 2.08 -18.13
N ALA A 56 -10.32 1.55 -17.12
CA ALA A 56 -11.76 1.29 -17.18
C ALA A 56 -12.58 2.57 -17.42
N ASN A 57 -12.16 3.71 -16.84
CA ASN A 57 -12.79 5.01 -17.10
C ASN A 57 -12.60 5.49 -18.55
N LEU A 58 -11.60 4.97 -19.26
CA LEU A 58 -11.36 5.20 -20.69
C LEU A 58 -12.02 4.12 -21.57
N ASN A 59 -12.91 3.29 -21.01
CA ASN A 59 -13.51 2.11 -21.67
C ASN A 59 -12.49 1.06 -22.13
N LEU A 60 -11.30 1.01 -21.52
CA LEU A 60 -10.26 0.02 -21.81
C LEU A 60 -10.18 -1.02 -20.68
N TYR A 61 -10.75 -2.20 -20.92
CA TYR A 61 -10.82 -3.26 -19.92
C TYR A 61 -9.70 -4.29 -20.09
N HIS A 62 -8.81 -4.36 -19.10
CA HIS A 62 -7.74 -5.34 -19.05
C HIS A 62 -7.64 -6.01 -17.68
N GLY A 63 -7.22 -7.29 -17.68
CA GLY A 63 -7.02 -8.05 -16.45
C GLY A 63 -5.86 -7.51 -15.62
N THR A 64 -6.00 -7.54 -14.29
CA THR A 64 -4.98 -7.01 -13.37
C THR A 64 -3.61 -7.66 -13.56
N ASN A 65 -3.54 -8.94 -13.93
CA ASN A 65 -2.28 -9.64 -14.16
C ASN A 65 -1.55 -9.13 -15.42
N ARG A 66 -2.28 -8.81 -16.49
CA ARG A 66 -1.71 -8.18 -17.70
C ARG A 66 -1.11 -6.82 -17.33
N ILE A 67 -1.87 -6.00 -16.59
CA ILE A 67 -1.42 -4.67 -16.14
C ILE A 67 -0.16 -4.79 -15.28
N ARG A 68 -0.13 -5.71 -14.29
CA ARG A 68 1.06 -5.91 -13.44
C ARG A 68 2.30 -6.32 -14.24
N ARG A 69 2.15 -7.26 -15.17
CA ARG A 69 3.25 -7.70 -16.05
C ARG A 69 3.78 -6.51 -16.86
N LEU A 70 2.88 -5.75 -17.51
CA LEU A 70 3.28 -4.60 -18.33
C LEU A 70 3.89 -3.47 -17.50
N MET A 71 3.39 -3.23 -16.29
CA MET A 71 4.01 -2.29 -15.35
C MET A 71 5.45 -2.70 -15.02
N GLN A 72 5.68 -3.98 -14.72
CA GLN A 72 7.02 -4.49 -14.42
C GLN A 72 7.96 -4.35 -15.63
N GLU A 73 7.49 -4.70 -16.82
CA GLU A 73 8.24 -4.54 -18.07
C GLU A 73 8.54 -3.07 -18.41
N ALA A 74 7.67 -2.14 -18.00
CA ALA A 74 7.82 -0.70 -18.24
C ALA A 74 8.49 0.06 -17.07
N GLY A 75 8.92 -0.63 -16.00
CA GLY A 75 9.54 0.01 -14.82
C GLY A 75 8.58 0.89 -14.02
N ILE A 76 7.27 0.63 -14.09
CA ILE A 76 6.23 1.41 -13.40
C ILE A 76 6.01 0.82 -11.99
N TYR A 77 6.23 1.65 -10.98
CA TYR A 77 5.97 1.29 -9.57
C TYR A 77 5.23 2.42 -8.86
N SER A 78 4.32 2.05 -7.95
CA SER A 78 3.62 3.03 -7.12
C SER A 78 4.57 3.60 -6.08
N VAL A 79 4.72 4.93 -6.02
CA VAL A 79 5.46 5.62 -4.95
C VAL A 79 4.65 5.75 -3.66
N MET A 80 3.41 5.26 -3.64
CA MET A 80 2.56 5.34 -2.46
C MET A 80 3.15 4.45 -1.36
N SER A 81 3.73 5.08 -0.33
CA SER A 81 4.04 4.38 0.92
C SER A 81 2.74 3.84 1.52
N ARG A 82 2.80 2.65 2.11
CA ARG A 82 1.65 2.02 2.77
C ARG A 82 1.07 3.03 3.78
N ARG A 83 -0.16 3.49 3.53
CA ARG A 83 -0.84 4.47 4.40
C ARG A 83 -0.88 3.89 5.82
N SER A 84 -0.06 4.45 6.71
CA SER A 84 -0.14 4.13 8.12
C SER A 84 -1.37 4.87 8.64
N ASN A 85 -2.45 4.14 8.93
CA ASN A 85 -3.64 4.70 9.57
C ASN A 85 -3.38 5.02 11.07
N LYS A 86 -2.13 5.00 11.52
CA LYS A 86 -1.81 5.45 12.87
C LYS A 86 -1.91 6.98 12.88
N PRO A 87 -2.75 7.56 13.75
CA PRO A 87 -2.68 8.99 13.99
C PRO A 87 -1.23 9.32 14.37
N THR A 88 -0.60 10.23 13.61
CA THR A 88 0.70 10.74 13.99
C THR A 88 0.45 11.78 15.06
N THR A 89 0.62 11.39 16.32
CA THR A 89 0.64 12.35 17.42
C THR A 89 1.93 13.16 17.29
N THR A 90 1.82 14.36 16.71
CA THR A 90 2.94 15.30 16.67
C THR A 90 3.00 15.97 18.04
N VAL A 91 3.92 15.52 18.89
CA VAL A 91 4.24 16.21 20.14
C VAL A 91 5.47 17.08 19.90
N GLU A 92 5.41 18.36 20.27
CA GLU A 92 6.54 19.30 20.12
C GLU A 92 7.71 19.00 21.07
N TYR A 93 7.49 18.15 22.07
CA TYR A 93 8.49 17.78 23.07
C TYR A 93 9.06 16.39 22.81
N LYS A 94 10.34 16.22 23.17
CA LYS A 94 10.98 14.90 23.18
C LYS A 94 10.20 13.95 24.09
N GLN A 95 9.94 12.73 23.60
CA GLN A 95 9.29 11.69 24.38
C GLN A 95 10.09 11.43 25.67
N ARG A 96 9.42 11.50 26.81
CA ARG A 96 10.04 11.28 28.13
C ARG A 96 10.31 9.78 28.32
N PRO A 97 11.41 9.40 29.00
CA PRO A 97 11.69 8.00 29.29
C PRO A 97 10.59 7.39 30.17
N ASN A 98 10.23 6.14 29.90
CA ASN A 98 9.30 5.39 30.76
C ASN A 98 10.03 4.95 32.04
N LEU A 99 9.83 5.71 33.13
CA LEU A 99 10.51 5.51 34.41
C LEU A 99 10.13 4.19 35.11
N ILE A 100 8.99 3.59 34.77
CA ILE A 100 8.49 2.38 35.42
C ILE A 100 8.70 1.11 34.59
N ARG A 101 9.38 1.21 33.44
CA ARG A 101 9.60 0.07 32.52
C ARG A 101 10.27 -1.14 33.17
N HIS A 102 11.14 -0.90 34.15
CA HIS A 102 11.92 -1.93 34.84
C HIS A 102 11.53 -2.10 36.32
N LEU A 103 10.37 -1.56 36.72
CA LEU A 103 9.88 -1.59 38.10
C LEU A 103 8.54 -2.35 38.15
N PRO A 104 8.56 -3.70 38.12
CA PRO A 104 7.34 -4.52 38.09
C PRO A 104 6.50 -4.41 39.38
N GLU A 105 7.11 -4.00 40.49
CA GLU A 105 6.45 -3.77 41.78
C GLU A 105 6.05 -2.30 42.01
N ALA A 106 6.20 -1.44 40.99
CA ALA A 106 5.77 -0.06 41.12
C ALA A 106 4.25 0.00 41.37
N ASN A 107 3.86 0.62 42.49
CA ASN A 107 2.48 0.96 42.77
C ASN A 107 2.04 2.11 41.86
N ALA A 108 1.66 1.75 40.63
CA ALA A 108 1.31 2.68 39.57
C ALA A 108 0.02 2.23 38.88
N TRP A 109 -0.81 3.22 38.55
CA TRP A 109 -2.02 3.02 37.76
C TRP A 109 -1.87 3.70 36.41
N SER A 110 -2.32 3.01 35.36
CA SER A 110 -2.41 3.57 34.02
C SER A 110 -3.87 3.81 33.68
N MET A 111 -4.17 4.96 33.08
CA MET A 111 -5.52 5.26 32.61
C MET A 111 -5.52 5.42 31.10
N ASP A 112 -6.59 4.94 30.48
CA ASP A 112 -6.85 5.15 29.06
C ASP A 112 -8.30 5.57 28.85
N ILE A 113 -8.52 6.43 27.85
CA ILE A 113 -9.84 6.82 27.37
C ILE A 113 -9.94 6.35 25.92
N THR A 114 -10.83 5.40 25.68
CA THR A 114 -11.12 4.86 24.36
C THR A 114 -12.47 5.35 23.86
N TYR A 115 -12.50 5.83 22.62
CA TYR A 115 -13.70 6.26 21.91
C TYR A 115 -14.26 5.08 21.13
N LEU A 116 -15.45 4.61 21.52
CA LEU A 116 -16.13 3.51 20.87
C LEU A 116 -17.28 4.04 20.00
N LYS A 117 -17.24 3.72 18.71
CA LYS A 117 -18.35 4.00 17.80
C LYS A 117 -19.31 2.81 17.80
N LEU A 118 -20.54 3.02 18.26
CA LEU A 118 -21.60 2.02 18.25
C LEU A 118 -22.17 1.84 16.84
N SER A 119 -22.83 0.71 16.58
CA SER A 119 -23.46 0.39 15.30
C SER A 119 -24.57 1.36 14.91
N ASN A 120 -25.23 1.98 15.91
CA ASN A 120 -26.25 3.02 15.73
C ASN A 120 -25.65 4.42 15.45
N GLY A 121 -24.32 4.52 15.33
CA GLY A 121 -23.62 5.78 15.03
C GLY A 121 -23.31 6.65 16.26
N GLN A 122 -23.77 6.28 17.46
CA GLN A 122 -23.44 6.99 18.69
C GLN A 122 -22.00 6.71 19.14
N TRP A 123 -21.40 7.70 19.82
CA TRP A 123 -20.09 7.57 20.43
C TRP A 123 -20.23 7.36 21.94
N VAL A 124 -19.51 6.36 22.46
CA VAL A 124 -19.40 6.10 23.90
C VAL A 124 -17.94 6.22 24.31
N TYR A 125 -17.73 6.80 25.49
CA TYR A 125 -16.41 6.99 26.08
C TYR A 125 -16.20 5.91 27.13
N LEU A 126 -15.22 5.04 26.89
CA LEU A 126 -14.77 4.06 27.87
C LEU A 126 -13.53 4.62 28.56
N ALA A 127 -13.66 4.93 29.84
CA ALA A 127 -12.52 5.21 30.70
C ALA A 127 -12.18 3.94 31.48
N SER A 128 -10.90 3.54 31.47
CA SER A 128 -10.39 2.39 32.20
C SER A 128 -9.19 2.77 33.05
N VAL A 129 -9.14 2.21 34.27
CA VAL A 129 -7.98 2.28 35.16
C VAL A 129 -7.37 0.88 35.27
N LEU A 130 -6.11 0.74 34.91
CA LEU A 130 -5.32 -0.49 34.98
C LEU A 130 -4.33 -0.39 36.14
N GLU A 131 -4.41 -1.33 37.08
CA GLU A 131 -3.36 -1.53 38.06
C GLU A 131 -2.17 -2.24 37.41
N LEU A 132 -1.01 -1.57 37.36
CA LEU A 132 0.12 -2.09 36.56
C LEU A 132 0.78 -3.32 37.17
N GLN A 133 0.75 -3.47 38.50
CA GLN A 133 1.33 -4.60 39.21
C GLN A 133 0.52 -5.89 39.00
N THR A 134 -0.80 -5.83 39.12
CA THR A 134 -1.68 -7.00 39.01
C THR A 134 -2.25 -7.20 37.61
N ARG A 135 -2.14 -6.18 36.74
CA ARG A 135 -2.74 -6.10 35.41
C ARG A 135 -4.28 -6.21 35.44
N LYS A 136 -4.90 -5.89 36.57
CA LYS A 136 -6.36 -5.89 36.74
C LYS A 136 -6.93 -4.51 36.40
N ILE A 137 -8.10 -4.51 35.75
CA ILE A 137 -8.90 -3.30 35.54
C ILE A 137 -9.67 -3.02 36.83
N LEU A 138 -9.46 -1.84 37.41
CA LEU A 138 -10.06 -1.46 38.69
C LEU A 138 -11.45 -0.83 38.52
N ALA A 139 -11.69 -0.11 37.43
CA ALA A 139 -12.98 0.52 37.16
C ALA A 139 -13.18 0.77 35.65
N PRO A 140 -14.21 0.17 35.03
CA PRO A 140 -14.80 0.65 33.78
C PRO A 140 -15.94 1.62 34.09
N SER A 141 -15.87 2.87 33.62
CA SER A 141 -17.02 3.78 33.66
C SER A 141 -17.49 4.08 32.24
N ASN A 142 -18.75 3.77 31.94
CA ASN A 142 -19.39 4.15 30.69
C ASN A 142 -20.26 5.38 30.95
N LYS A 143 -20.03 6.46 30.20
CA LYS A 143 -20.94 7.61 30.16
C LYS A 143 -21.48 7.76 28.74
N TYR A 144 -22.80 7.88 28.62
CA TYR A 144 -23.46 8.21 27.37
C TYR A 144 -23.32 9.71 27.12
N HIS A 145 -23.15 10.09 25.86
CA HIS A 145 -23.35 11.47 25.45
C HIS A 145 -24.81 11.58 25.00
N ASP A 146 -25.67 12.03 25.90
CA ASP A 146 -26.98 12.56 25.50
C ASP A 146 -26.71 13.95 24.91
N GLY A 147 -27.16 14.16 23.67
CA GLY A 147 -27.15 15.44 22.98
C GLY A 147 -28.52 16.07 23.03
#